data_AF-K1YYX3-F1
#
_entry.id   AF-K1YYX3-F1
#
_cell.length_a   1.000
_cell.length_b   1.000
_cell.length_c   1.000
_cell.angle_alpha   90.00
_cell.angle_beta   90.00
_cell.angle_gamma   90.00
#
_symmetry.space_group_name_H-M   'P 1'
#
loop_
_entity.id
_entity.type
_entity.pdbx_description
1 polymer ?
#
loop_
_entity_poly.entity_id
_entity_poly.type
_entity_poly.pdbx_seq_one_letter_code
_entity_poly.pdbx_strand_id
1 'polypeptide(L)'
;MKEASWVIFFILNFSIVFNLWANPPCSRWNSENLIYASKTSFEEALNLSHPGQRITKVRQGLKWAEGCVKSFPDEEGCHYYRAILGALALEQNLLGYQKALKKIVADLDFVIQKKAAYDEAGALRIKGFIYLKAPQFSLKKKAVIRDLDLADDLASKALALYPKNRDNRFLKACVLFEKNQYIEAQALLIPLKKEYKSIKPLNHQEVKDLKEIEDKLNKISKLKSKH
;
A
#
# COMPACT_ATOMS: atom_id res chain seq x y z
N MET A 1 -36.39 -28.80 34.43
CA MET A 1 -37.33 -29.50 33.51
C MET A 1 -37.92 -28.42 32.61
N LYS A 2 -37.47 -28.39 31.36
CA LYS A 2 -38.20 -28.86 30.16
C LYS A 2 -39.35 -27.90 29.80
N GLU A 3 -39.11 -27.07 28.79
CA GLU A 3 -39.57 -27.24 27.38
C GLU A 3 -40.94 -26.60 27.19
N ALA A 4 -41.05 -25.47 26.49
CA ALA A 4 -41.04 -25.29 25.04
C ALA A 4 -42.47 -25.32 24.46
N SER A 5 -42.92 -24.17 23.94
CA SER A 5 -43.72 -23.99 22.70
C SER A 5 -44.39 -22.63 22.70
N TRP A 6 -44.53 -21.88 21.62
CA TRP A 6 -43.97 -21.77 20.26
C TRP A 6 -44.77 -20.57 19.69
N VAL A 7 -44.10 -19.55 19.12
CA VAL A 7 -44.56 -18.72 17.98
C VAL A 7 -45.90 -17.99 18.16
N ILE A 8 -45.94 -16.65 18.22
CA ILE A 8 -45.99 -15.74 17.06
C ILE A 8 -45.58 -14.36 17.59
N PHE A 9 -44.44 -13.81 17.14
CA PHE A 9 -44.19 -12.36 17.02
C PHE A 9 -42.84 -12.17 16.33
N PHE A 10 -42.72 -12.70 15.10
CA PHE A 10 -41.51 -12.58 14.28
C PHE A 10 -41.87 -12.23 12.84
N ILE A 11 -42.76 -11.25 12.66
CA ILE A 11 -42.95 -10.55 11.39
C ILE A 11 -43.26 -9.08 11.75
N LEU A 12 -42.61 -8.14 11.06
CA LEU A 12 -42.71 -6.67 11.21
C LEU A 12 -41.72 -6.02 12.17
N ASN A 13 -40.42 -6.15 11.90
CA ASN A 13 -39.48 -5.04 12.10
C ASN A 13 -38.21 -5.18 11.23
N PHE A 14 -38.38 -5.71 10.01
CA PHE A 14 -37.30 -5.91 9.05
C PHE A 14 -37.48 -5.00 7.82
N SER A 15 -37.69 -3.70 8.03
CA SER A 15 -37.83 -2.75 6.92
C SER A 15 -37.22 -1.36 7.11
N ILE A 16 -36.47 -1.06 8.20
CA ILE A 16 -35.96 0.32 8.42
C ILE A 16 -34.48 0.38 8.84
N VAL A 17 -33.60 -0.48 8.27
CA VAL A 17 -32.13 -0.21 8.28
C VAL A 17 -31.46 -0.69 6.98
N PHE A 18 -32.14 -0.56 5.85
CA PHE A 18 -31.59 -0.95 4.55
C PHE A 18 -31.89 0.11 3.48
N ASN A 19 -31.61 1.39 3.76
CA ASN A 19 -31.62 2.45 2.74
C ASN A 19 -30.83 3.70 3.18
N LEU A 20 -29.57 3.50 3.59
CA LEU A 20 -28.55 4.57 3.68
C LEU A 20 -27.34 4.27 2.79
N TRP A 21 -27.55 3.47 1.75
CA TRP A 21 -26.63 3.28 0.63
C TRP A 21 -27.28 3.86 -0.61
N ALA A 22 -27.44 5.19 -0.61
CA ALA A 22 -27.68 5.90 -1.85
C ALA A 22 -26.52 5.57 -2.79
N ASN A 23 -26.81 4.88 -3.89
CA ASN A 23 -25.96 4.96 -5.06
C ASN A 23 -25.65 6.45 -5.28
N PRO A 24 -24.38 6.85 -5.43
CA PRO A 24 -24.08 8.25 -5.63
C PRO A 24 -24.91 8.74 -6.82
N PRO A 25 -25.56 9.92 -6.72
CA PRO A 25 -26.43 10.44 -7.76
C PRO A 25 -25.69 10.40 -9.10
N CYS A 26 -26.41 10.03 -10.16
CA CYS A 26 -25.92 9.92 -11.53
C CYS A 26 -25.51 11.28 -12.14
N SER A 27 -24.73 12.11 -11.44
CA SER A 27 -23.83 13.06 -12.07
C SER A 27 -22.66 12.26 -12.63
N ARG A 28 -22.27 12.55 -13.89
CA ARG A 28 -21.24 11.80 -14.64
C ARG A 28 -19.92 11.74 -13.88
N TRP A 29 -19.70 10.67 -13.12
CA TRP A 29 -18.38 10.32 -12.62
C TRP A 29 -17.45 10.13 -13.83
N ASN A 30 -16.35 10.88 -13.85
CA ASN A 30 -15.24 10.68 -14.78
C ASN A 30 -14.08 9.98 -14.04
N SER A 31 -13.03 9.62 -14.76
CA SER A 31 -11.84 8.99 -14.19
C SER A 31 -11.20 9.86 -13.11
N GLU A 32 -11.06 11.16 -13.36
CA GLU A 32 -10.47 12.13 -12.43
C GLU A 32 -11.16 12.15 -11.05
N ASN A 33 -12.48 12.22 -11.01
CA ASN A 33 -13.24 12.26 -9.76
C ASN A 33 -13.13 10.95 -8.97
N LEU A 34 -13.09 9.81 -9.65
CA LEU A 34 -12.93 8.51 -9.00
C LEU A 34 -11.51 8.31 -8.48
N ILE A 35 -10.50 8.73 -9.25
CA ILE A 35 -9.08 8.76 -8.84
C ILE A 35 -8.93 9.65 -7.60
N TYR A 36 -9.50 10.85 -7.63
CA TYR A 36 -9.47 11.78 -6.51
C TYR A 36 -10.12 11.17 -5.27
N ALA A 37 -11.31 10.58 -5.37
CA ALA A 37 -11.98 9.94 -4.24
C ALA A 37 -11.17 8.76 -3.65
N SER A 38 -10.53 7.96 -4.50
CA SER A 38 -9.60 6.90 -4.06
C SER A 38 -8.38 7.46 -3.34
N LYS A 39 -7.76 8.51 -3.90
CA LYS A 39 -6.61 9.21 -3.32
C LYS A 39 -6.93 9.79 -1.95
N THR A 40 -8.03 10.54 -1.83
CA THR A 40 -8.45 11.12 -0.56
C THR A 40 -8.69 10.04 0.49
N SER A 41 -9.34 8.93 0.11
CA SER A 41 -9.56 7.81 1.04
C SER A 41 -8.24 7.16 1.50
N PHE A 42 -7.24 7.09 0.61
CA PHE A 42 -5.90 6.61 0.95
C PHE A 42 -5.20 7.56 1.94
N GLU A 43 -5.19 8.86 1.65
CA GLU A 43 -4.56 9.88 2.51
C GLU A 43 -5.22 9.94 3.88
N GLU A 44 -6.55 9.90 3.94
CA GLU A 44 -7.29 9.82 5.21
C GLU A 44 -6.91 8.55 5.99
N ALA A 45 -6.81 7.40 5.31
CA ALA A 45 -6.41 6.15 5.96
C ALA A 45 -4.99 6.23 6.57
N LEU A 46 -4.06 6.95 5.94
CA LEU A 46 -2.70 7.13 6.48
C LEU A 46 -2.67 8.05 7.70
N ASN A 47 -3.58 9.02 7.79
CA ASN A 47 -3.62 10.00 8.86
C ASN A 47 -4.44 9.56 10.09
N LEU A 48 -5.18 8.45 9.99
CA LEU A 48 -5.99 7.92 11.08
C LEU A 48 -5.20 7.00 12.01
N SER A 49 -5.28 7.25 13.33
CA SER A 49 -4.59 6.44 14.34
C SER A 49 -5.28 5.10 14.61
N HIS A 50 -6.61 5.04 14.52
CA HIS A 50 -7.38 3.85 14.91
C HIS A 50 -7.43 2.80 13.78
N PRO A 51 -6.97 1.55 13.98
CA PRO A 51 -6.91 0.53 12.93
C PRO A 51 -8.26 0.27 12.24
N GLY A 52 -9.35 0.24 13.00
CA GLY A 52 -10.71 0.04 12.46
C GLY A 52 -11.19 1.19 11.55
N GLN A 53 -10.77 2.43 11.83
CA GLN A 53 -11.12 3.58 10.98
C GLN A 53 -10.26 3.57 9.72
N ARG A 54 -8.96 3.26 9.84
CA ARG A 54 -8.07 3.10 8.68
C ARG A 54 -8.61 2.10 7.68
N ILE A 55 -8.96 0.89 8.13
CA ILE A 55 -9.45 -0.16 7.21
C ILE A 55 -10.79 0.22 6.57
N THR A 56 -11.63 0.98 7.27
CA THR A 56 -12.87 1.51 6.70
C THR A 56 -12.59 2.45 5.54
N LYS A 57 -11.63 3.39 5.70
CA LYS A 57 -11.20 4.28 4.63
C LYS A 57 -10.50 3.56 3.48
N VAL A 58 -9.66 2.56 3.78
CA VAL A 58 -9.05 1.70 2.76
C VAL A 58 -10.14 0.99 1.92
N ARG A 59 -11.15 0.40 2.55
CA ARG A 59 -12.26 -0.27 1.85
C ARG A 59 -13.08 0.71 1.01
N GLN A 60 -13.34 1.91 1.53
CA GLN A 60 -14.02 2.97 0.79
C GLN A 60 -13.23 3.36 -0.46
N GLY A 61 -11.93 3.65 -0.32
CA GLY A 61 -11.05 3.98 -1.43
C GLY A 61 -10.99 2.86 -2.48
N LEU A 62 -10.93 1.60 -2.02
CA LEU A 62 -10.87 0.44 -2.91
C LEU A 62 -12.16 0.29 -3.73
N LYS A 63 -13.33 0.57 -3.14
CA LYS A 63 -14.62 0.60 -3.87
C LYS A 63 -14.59 1.64 -5.00
N TRP A 64 -14.06 2.83 -4.73
CA TRP A 64 -13.88 3.86 -5.77
C TRP A 64 -12.91 3.42 -6.86
N ALA A 65 -11.77 2.84 -6.48
CA ALA A 65 -10.74 2.43 -7.43
C ALA A 65 -11.20 1.24 -8.29
N GLU A 66 -11.97 0.31 -7.73
CA GLU A 66 -12.58 -0.79 -8.50
C GLU A 66 -13.63 -0.30 -9.48
N GLY A 67 -14.46 0.68 -9.08
CA GLY A 67 -15.36 1.37 -10.00
C GLY A 67 -14.61 2.11 -11.11
N CYS A 68 -13.51 2.77 -10.76
CA CYS A 68 -12.62 3.49 -11.68
C CYS A 68 -12.07 2.56 -12.75
N VAL A 69 -11.42 1.45 -12.37
CA VAL A 69 -10.86 0.49 -13.35
C VAL A 69 -11.95 -0.16 -14.20
N LYS A 70 -13.16 -0.37 -13.65
CA LYS A 70 -14.27 -0.94 -14.43
C LYS A 70 -14.76 0.01 -15.51
N SER A 71 -14.90 1.30 -15.19
CA SER A 71 -15.45 2.30 -16.11
C SER A 71 -14.40 2.92 -17.03
N PHE A 72 -13.15 2.99 -16.57
CA PHE A 72 -12.03 3.64 -17.25
C PHE A 72 -10.77 2.74 -17.13
N PRO A 73 -10.78 1.55 -17.78
CA PRO A 73 -9.73 0.55 -17.64
C PRO A 73 -8.37 0.98 -18.18
N ASP A 74 -8.34 2.03 -19.01
CA ASP A 74 -7.08 2.52 -19.55
C ASP A 74 -6.39 3.52 -18.62
N GLU A 75 -7.04 4.05 -17.58
CA GLU A 75 -6.51 5.15 -16.78
C GLU A 75 -5.49 4.69 -15.74
N GLU A 76 -4.25 5.18 -15.82
CA GLU A 76 -3.18 4.73 -14.92
C GLU A 76 -3.49 5.04 -13.44
N GLY A 77 -4.18 6.14 -13.15
CA GLY A 77 -4.55 6.49 -11.78
C GLY A 77 -5.54 5.51 -11.15
N CYS A 78 -6.47 4.96 -11.94
CA CYS A 78 -7.41 3.95 -11.46
C CYS A 78 -6.66 2.70 -10.98
N HIS A 79 -5.71 2.22 -11.79
CA HIS A 79 -4.88 1.06 -11.46
C HIS A 79 -3.94 1.34 -10.29
N TYR A 80 -3.29 2.50 -10.28
CA TYR A 80 -2.38 2.89 -9.22
C TYR A 80 -3.07 2.87 -7.86
N TYR A 81 -4.18 3.61 -7.70
CA TYR A 81 -4.85 3.67 -6.41
C TYR A 81 -5.49 2.33 -6.02
N ARG A 82 -5.95 1.51 -6.97
CA ARG A 82 -6.40 0.14 -6.67
C ARG A 82 -5.26 -0.71 -6.10
N ALA A 83 -4.06 -0.58 -6.66
CA ALA A 83 -2.88 -1.30 -6.18
C ALA A 83 -2.50 -0.89 -4.75
N ILE A 84 -2.39 0.40 -4.47
CA ILE A 84 -1.91 0.89 -3.16
C ILE A 84 -2.92 0.60 -2.05
N LEU A 85 -4.22 0.81 -2.32
CA LEU A 85 -5.29 0.50 -1.37
C LEU A 85 -5.44 -1.00 -1.17
N GLY A 86 -5.25 -1.79 -2.25
CA GLY A 86 -5.18 -3.25 -2.16
C GLY A 86 -4.03 -3.73 -1.28
N ALA A 87 -2.85 -3.11 -1.39
CA ALA A 87 -1.69 -3.42 -0.55
C ALA A 87 -1.96 -3.10 0.93
N LEU A 88 -2.59 -1.97 1.24
CA LEU A 88 -3.00 -1.64 2.61
C LEU A 88 -4.05 -2.62 3.15
N ALA A 89 -4.99 -3.07 2.32
CA ALA A 89 -6.01 -4.04 2.72
C ALA A 89 -5.40 -5.42 3.05
N LEU A 90 -4.30 -5.79 2.39
CA LEU A 90 -3.58 -7.05 2.65
C LEU A 90 -2.96 -7.11 4.05
N GLU A 91 -2.64 -5.97 4.69
CA GLU A 91 -2.12 -5.96 6.07
C GLU A 91 -3.10 -6.64 7.07
N GLN A 92 -4.39 -6.74 6.73
CA GLN A 92 -5.44 -7.23 7.61
C GLN A 92 -5.98 -8.62 7.23
N ASN A 93 -5.60 -9.17 6.06
CA ASN A 93 -6.16 -10.45 5.60
C ASN A 93 -5.12 -11.31 4.85
N LEU A 94 -4.79 -12.46 5.44
CA LEU A 94 -3.86 -13.43 4.86
C LEU A 94 -4.56 -14.40 3.89
N LEU A 95 -5.89 -14.55 3.97
CA LEU A 95 -6.62 -15.43 3.07
C LEU A 95 -6.60 -14.87 1.65
N GLY A 96 -6.14 -15.68 0.71
CA GLY A 96 -5.98 -15.23 -0.67
C GLY A 96 -4.83 -14.25 -0.91
N TYR A 97 -3.91 -14.09 0.04
CA TYR A 97 -2.76 -13.16 -0.03
C TYR A 97 -2.06 -13.18 -1.41
N GLN A 98 -1.67 -14.36 -1.88
CA GLN A 98 -1.00 -14.51 -3.19
C GLN A 98 -1.88 -14.15 -4.40
N LYS A 99 -3.21 -14.31 -4.32
CA LYS A 99 -4.12 -13.89 -5.39
C LYS A 99 -4.24 -12.36 -5.43
N ALA A 100 -4.40 -11.75 -4.26
CA ALA A 100 -4.46 -10.29 -4.13
C ALA A 100 -3.12 -9.64 -4.52
N LEU A 101 -1.99 -10.20 -4.08
CA LEU A 101 -0.66 -9.69 -4.41
C LEU A 101 -0.38 -9.71 -5.91
N LYS A 102 -0.80 -10.77 -6.62
CA LYS A 102 -0.73 -10.81 -8.09
C LYS A 102 -1.56 -9.73 -8.77
N LYS A 103 -2.77 -9.46 -8.27
CA LYS A 103 -3.63 -8.40 -8.80
C LYS A 103 -2.96 -7.04 -8.62
N ILE A 104 -2.39 -6.79 -7.43
CA ILE A 104 -1.63 -5.56 -7.14
C ILE A 104 -0.42 -5.43 -8.07
N VAL A 105 0.38 -6.48 -8.24
CA VAL A 105 1.54 -6.45 -9.16
C VAL A 105 1.09 -6.19 -10.60
N ALA A 106 0.01 -6.82 -11.07
CA ALA A 106 -0.52 -6.57 -12.41
C ALA A 106 -0.98 -5.11 -12.61
N ASP A 107 -1.61 -4.51 -11.60
CA ASP A 107 -1.99 -3.10 -11.64
C ASP A 107 -0.76 -2.18 -11.68
N LEU A 108 0.27 -2.48 -10.89
CA LEU A 108 1.53 -1.72 -10.91
C LEU A 108 2.25 -1.88 -12.26
N ASP A 109 2.26 -3.08 -12.84
CA ASP A 109 2.84 -3.34 -14.16
C ASP A 109 2.14 -2.52 -15.24
N PHE A 110 0.81 -2.45 -15.21
CA PHE A 110 0.03 -1.61 -16.11
C PHE A 110 0.45 -0.13 -16.00
N VAL A 111 0.52 0.40 -14.77
CA VAL A 111 0.93 1.80 -14.54
C VAL A 111 2.36 2.05 -15.02
N ILE A 112 3.29 1.13 -14.74
CA ILE A 112 4.69 1.26 -15.16
C ILE A 112 4.81 1.27 -16.69
N GLN A 113 4.08 0.38 -17.38
CA GLN A 113 4.08 0.30 -18.84
C GLN A 113 3.47 1.55 -19.47
N LYS A 114 2.37 2.08 -18.91
CA LYS A 114 1.69 3.25 -19.45
C LYS A 114 2.39 4.56 -19.12
N LYS A 115 2.83 4.73 -17.87
CA LYS A 115 3.43 5.96 -17.35
C LYS A 115 4.28 5.70 -16.11
N ALA A 116 5.50 5.23 -16.32
CA ALA A 116 6.45 4.94 -15.23
C ALA A 116 6.69 6.09 -14.24
N ALA A 117 6.53 7.35 -14.68
CA ALA A 117 6.71 8.54 -13.85
C ALA A 117 5.47 8.89 -12.99
N TYR A 118 4.34 8.19 -13.15
CA TYR A 118 3.11 8.48 -12.41
C TYR A 118 3.33 8.48 -10.89
N ASP A 119 2.76 9.48 -10.21
CA ASP A 119 2.89 9.71 -8.76
C ASP A 119 4.34 9.62 -8.25
N GLU A 120 5.24 10.37 -8.91
CA GLU A 120 6.67 10.41 -8.60
C GLU A 120 7.36 9.04 -8.64
N ALA A 121 7.03 8.26 -9.68
CA ALA A 121 7.43 6.85 -9.83
C ALA A 121 6.91 5.92 -8.73
N GLY A 122 5.76 6.25 -8.14
CA GLY A 122 5.15 5.49 -7.04
C GLY A 122 4.90 4.02 -7.38
N ALA A 123 4.54 3.70 -8.63
CA ALA A 123 4.30 2.31 -9.04
C ALA A 123 5.58 1.45 -8.98
N LEU A 124 6.71 1.99 -9.44
CA LEU A 124 8.02 1.36 -9.32
C LEU A 124 8.40 1.16 -7.85
N ARG A 125 8.20 2.19 -7.02
CA ARG A 125 8.47 2.16 -5.59
C ARG A 125 7.70 1.04 -4.88
N ILE A 126 6.38 0.99 -5.09
CA ILE A 126 5.51 0.04 -4.39
C ILE A 126 5.79 -1.38 -4.85
N LYS A 127 6.01 -1.58 -6.16
CA LYS A 127 6.41 -2.89 -6.69
C LYS A 127 7.76 -3.33 -6.11
N GLY A 128 8.72 -2.42 -5.99
CA GLY A 128 10.01 -2.69 -5.34
C GLY A 128 9.86 -3.14 -3.89
N PHE A 129 9.03 -2.47 -3.09
CA PHE A 129 8.74 -2.90 -1.72
C PHE A 129 8.07 -4.27 -1.65
N ILE A 130 7.18 -4.60 -2.58
CA ILE A 130 6.57 -5.93 -2.66
C ILE A 130 7.65 -7.01 -2.84
N TYR A 131 8.54 -6.87 -3.82
CA TYR A 131 9.60 -7.87 -4.06
C TYR A 131 10.67 -7.88 -2.97
N LEU A 132 10.87 -6.75 -2.27
CA LEU A 132 11.77 -6.69 -1.12
C LEU A 132 11.21 -7.46 0.10
N LYS A 133 9.90 -7.37 0.36
CA LYS A 133 9.25 -7.86 1.59
C LYS A 133 8.49 -9.18 1.41
N ALA A 134 8.27 -9.65 0.19
CA ALA A 134 7.60 -10.92 -0.07
C ALA A 134 8.35 -12.10 0.61
N PRO A 135 7.65 -13.22 0.90
CA PRO A 135 8.30 -14.43 1.41
C PRO A 135 9.32 -15.00 0.43
N GLN A 136 10.40 -15.59 0.94
CA GLN A 136 11.45 -16.21 0.11
C GLN A 136 10.96 -17.44 -0.67
N PHE A 137 9.98 -18.17 -0.13
CA PHE A 137 9.46 -19.39 -0.73
C PHE A 137 7.94 -19.39 -0.72
N SER A 138 7.36 -20.16 -1.64
CA SER A 138 5.92 -20.41 -1.69
C SER A 138 5.62 -21.79 -2.24
N LEU A 139 4.57 -22.41 -1.70
CA LEU A 139 4.03 -23.67 -2.21
C LEU A 139 3.25 -23.49 -3.53
N LYS A 140 3.02 -22.26 -4.00
CA LYS A 140 2.28 -21.98 -5.23
C LYS A 140 3.25 -21.78 -6.40
N LYS A 141 3.05 -22.52 -7.50
CA LYS A 141 3.91 -22.55 -8.71
C LYS A 141 4.19 -21.19 -9.40
N LYS A 142 3.45 -20.14 -9.10
CA LYS A 142 3.62 -18.80 -9.70
C LYS A 142 3.47 -17.70 -8.66
N ALA A 143 3.96 -17.92 -7.44
CA ALA A 143 3.82 -16.95 -6.35
C ALA A 143 4.66 -15.70 -6.62
N VAL A 144 4.21 -14.56 -6.10
CA VAL A 144 5.09 -13.40 -5.91
C VAL A 144 5.93 -13.72 -4.69
N ILE A 145 7.24 -13.89 -4.91
CA ILE A 145 8.24 -14.22 -3.91
C ILE A 145 9.29 -13.11 -3.83
N ARG A 146 10.11 -13.15 -2.78
CA ARG A 146 11.20 -12.19 -2.60
C ARG A 146 12.17 -12.25 -3.78
N ASP A 147 12.49 -11.08 -4.32
CA ASP A 147 13.49 -10.92 -5.37
C ASP A 147 14.25 -9.61 -5.12
N LEU A 148 15.46 -9.73 -4.56
CA LEU A 148 16.25 -8.56 -4.16
C LEU A 148 16.82 -7.81 -5.37
N ASP A 149 17.14 -8.51 -6.46
CA ASP A 149 17.71 -7.86 -7.65
C ASP A 149 16.62 -7.14 -8.44
N LEU A 150 15.43 -7.72 -8.54
CA LEU A 150 14.28 -7.01 -9.10
C LEU A 150 13.88 -5.81 -8.24
N ALA A 151 13.89 -5.94 -6.91
CA ALA A 151 13.62 -4.80 -6.02
C ALA A 151 14.67 -3.68 -6.21
N ASP A 152 15.93 -4.04 -6.42
CA ASP A 152 17.04 -3.10 -6.66
C ASP A 152 16.92 -2.37 -8.00
N ASP A 153 16.59 -3.10 -9.07
CA ASP A 153 16.33 -2.53 -10.39
C ASP A 153 15.16 -1.53 -10.34
N LEU A 154 14.04 -1.92 -9.72
CA LEU A 154 12.87 -1.06 -9.55
C LEU A 154 13.18 0.19 -8.72
N ALA A 155 13.92 0.04 -7.62
CA ALA A 155 14.34 1.16 -6.78
C ALA A 155 15.26 2.13 -7.52
N SER A 156 16.18 1.59 -8.32
CA SER A 156 17.13 2.39 -9.11
C SER A 156 16.40 3.16 -10.22
N LYS A 157 15.42 2.53 -10.88
CA LYS A 157 14.55 3.20 -11.87
C LYS A 157 13.72 4.32 -11.24
N ALA A 158 13.13 4.08 -10.07
CA ALA A 158 12.34 5.09 -9.37
C ALA A 158 13.20 6.32 -8.98
N LEU A 159 14.43 6.09 -8.50
CA LEU A 159 15.37 7.15 -8.19
C LEU A 159 15.90 7.88 -9.41
N ALA A 160 16.12 7.19 -10.53
CA ALA A 160 16.53 7.85 -11.77
C ALA A 160 15.49 8.87 -12.25
N LEU A 161 14.20 8.54 -12.10
CA LEU A 161 13.10 9.45 -12.45
C LEU A 161 12.91 10.58 -11.42
N TYR A 162 12.98 10.25 -10.11
CA TYR A 162 12.74 11.21 -9.02
C TYR A 162 13.82 11.08 -7.93
N PRO A 163 15.03 11.62 -8.15
CA PRO A 163 16.19 11.37 -7.28
C PRO A 163 16.06 11.99 -5.89
N LYS A 164 15.27 13.06 -5.75
CA LYS A 164 15.03 13.74 -4.47
C LYS A 164 13.84 13.18 -3.70
N ASN A 165 12.98 12.36 -4.32
CA ASN A 165 11.82 11.79 -3.66
C ASN A 165 12.28 10.93 -2.46
N ARG A 166 11.73 11.26 -1.29
CA ARG A 166 12.12 10.66 0.00
C ARG A 166 11.82 9.16 0.03
N ASP A 167 10.64 8.77 -0.39
CA ASP A 167 10.18 7.38 -0.28
C ASP A 167 10.91 6.47 -1.31
N ASN A 168 11.32 7.01 -2.46
CA ASN A 168 12.16 6.31 -3.44
C ASN A 168 13.57 6.09 -2.89
N ARG A 169 14.16 7.09 -2.22
CA ARG A 169 15.44 6.96 -1.51
C ARG A 169 15.35 5.96 -0.36
N PHE A 170 14.22 5.96 0.35
CA PHE A 170 13.98 5.01 1.44
C PHE A 170 13.91 3.58 0.94
N LEU A 171 13.19 3.31 -0.16
CA LEU A 171 13.20 1.99 -0.80
C LEU A 171 14.62 1.54 -1.15
N LYS A 172 15.39 2.39 -1.86
CA LYS A 172 16.77 2.04 -2.26
C LYS A 172 17.64 1.72 -1.04
N ALA A 173 17.53 2.53 0.01
CA ALA A 173 18.26 2.31 1.25
C ALA A 173 17.91 0.95 1.89
N CYS A 174 16.64 0.58 1.89
CA CYS A 174 16.17 -0.71 2.37
C CYS A 174 16.68 -1.87 1.52
N VAL A 175 16.71 -1.74 0.19
CA VAL A 175 17.28 -2.77 -0.70
C VAL A 175 18.77 -2.95 -0.45
N LEU A 176 19.55 -1.85 -0.43
CA LEU A 176 20.99 -1.89 -0.15
C LEU A 176 21.28 -2.57 1.19
N PHE A 177 20.47 -2.28 2.21
CA PHE A 177 20.58 -2.93 3.51
C PHE A 177 20.38 -4.44 3.43
N GLU A 178 19.32 -4.91 2.74
CA GLU A 178 19.06 -6.36 2.59
C GLU A 178 20.11 -7.07 1.71
N LYS A 179 20.81 -6.33 0.83
CA LYS A 179 21.96 -6.80 0.05
C LYS A 179 23.29 -6.73 0.81
N ASN A 180 23.26 -6.36 2.11
CA ASN A 180 24.44 -6.17 2.97
C ASN A 180 25.40 -5.05 2.53
N GLN A 181 24.94 -4.13 1.68
CA GLN A 181 25.67 -2.93 1.25
C GLN A 181 25.46 -1.82 2.29
N TYR A 182 26.00 -2.04 3.49
CA TYR A 182 25.66 -1.23 4.67
C TYR A 182 26.20 0.20 4.62
N ILE A 183 27.33 0.44 3.93
CA ILE A 183 27.92 1.78 3.81
C ILE A 183 27.01 2.67 2.96
N GLU A 184 26.59 2.15 1.81
CA GLU A 184 25.71 2.80 0.85
C GLU A 184 24.30 2.96 1.43
N ALA A 185 23.79 1.94 2.13
CA ALA A 185 22.53 2.04 2.85
C ALA A 185 22.60 3.15 3.92
N GLN A 186 23.66 3.20 4.73
CA GLN A 186 23.84 4.21 5.77
C GLN A 186 23.90 5.64 5.18
N ALA A 187 24.57 5.81 4.03
CA ALA A 187 24.66 7.09 3.35
C ALA A 187 23.28 7.66 2.95
N LEU A 188 22.31 6.79 2.62
CA LEU A 188 20.93 7.20 2.37
C LEU A 188 20.09 7.34 3.65
N LEU A 189 20.24 6.43 4.61
CA LEU A 189 19.41 6.40 5.83
C LEU A 189 19.64 7.59 6.77
N ILE A 190 20.87 8.08 6.90
CA ILE A 190 21.19 9.21 7.80
C ILE A 190 20.46 10.51 7.40
N PRO A 191 20.56 10.99 6.14
CA PRO A 191 19.81 12.18 5.73
C PRO A 191 18.30 11.94 5.79
N LEU A 192 17.82 10.76 5.39
CA LEU A 192 16.39 10.41 5.49
C LEU A 192 15.88 10.53 6.93
N LYS A 193 16.62 10.02 7.92
CA LYS A 193 16.23 10.15 9.34
C LYS A 193 16.01 11.62 9.75
N LYS A 194 16.87 12.53 9.28
CA LYS A 194 16.74 13.97 9.56
C LYS A 194 15.50 14.55 8.88
N GLU A 195 15.28 14.20 7.62
CA GLU A 195 14.10 14.63 6.86
C GLU A 195 12.80 14.15 7.52
N TYR A 196 12.69 12.87 7.87
CA TYR A 196 11.49 12.35 8.56
C TYR A 196 11.25 13.06 9.91
N LYS A 197 12.29 13.34 10.69
CA LYS A 197 12.14 14.09 11.97
C LYS A 197 11.70 15.55 11.80
N SER A 198 11.85 16.12 10.61
CA SER A 198 11.42 17.49 10.32
C SER A 198 9.92 17.60 10.03
N ILE A 199 9.25 16.48 9.70
CA ILE A 199 7.82 16.44 9.38
C ILE A 199 7.02 16.42 10.68
N LYS A 200 6.03 17.30 10.80
CA LYS A 200 5.13 17.37 11.96
C LYS A 200 3.71 17.76 11.53
N PRO A 201 2.67 16.96 11.86
CA PRO A 201 2.74 15.60 12.41
C PRO A 201 3.17 14.57 11.35
N LEU A 202 3.74 13.44 11.78
CA LEU A 202 3.96 12.28 10.93
C LEU A 202 2.66 11.50 10.76
N ASN A 203 2.39 10.99 9.55
CA ASN A 203 1.32 10.04 9.34
C ASN A 203 1.71 8.62 9.80
N HIS A 204 0.75 7.69 9.82
CA HIS A 204 0.96 6.32 10.32
C HIS A 204 2.07 5.55 9.57
N GLN A 205 2.18 5.73 8.26
CA GLN A 205 3.22 5.08 7.47
C GLN A 205 4.59 5.72 7.73
N GLU A 206 4.66 7.05 7.81
CA GLU A 206 5.92 7.75 8.07
C GLU A 206 6.49 7.44 9.46
N VAL A 207 5.63 7.18 10.46
CA VAL A 207 6.04 6.66 11.77
C VAL A 207 6.70 5.28 11.64
N LYS A 208 6.11 4.37 10.86
CA LYS A 208 6.69 3.04 10.59
C LYS A 208 8.04 3.17 9.88
N ASP A 209 8.12 4.01 8.86
CA ASP A 209 9.32 4.22 8.05
C ASP A 209 10.46 4.80 8.91
N LEU A 210 10.19 5.83 9.72
CA LEU A 210 11.18 6.39 10.64
C LEU A 210 11.71 5.35 11.62
N LYS A 211 10.84 4.50 12.16
CA LYS A 211 11.24 3.41 13.04
C LYS A 211 12.14 2.40 12.31
N GLU A 212 11.79 1.99 11.09
CA GLU A 212 12.60 1.07 10.29
C GLU A 212 13.98 1.68 9.95
N ILE A 213 14.04 2.98 9.66
CA ILE A 213 15.31 3.70 9.46
C ILE A 213 16.18 3.62 10.73
N GLU A 214 15.61 3.90 11.90
CA GLU A 214 16.34 3.86 13.16
C GLU A 214 16.83 2.45 13.50
N ASP A 215 15.99 1.43 13.32
CA ASP A 215 16.34 0.03 13.56
C ASP A 215 17.48 -0.44 12.64
N LYS A 216 17.42 -0.09 11.35
CA LYS A 216 18.48 -0.42 10.38
C LYS A 216 19.79 0.28 10.72
N LEU A 217 19.77 1.57 11.06
CA LEU A 217 20.97 2.30 11.48
C LEU A 217 21.61 1.70 12.75
N ASN A 218 20.78 1.32 13.73
CA ASN A 218 21.24 0.65 14.95
C ASN A 218 21.84 -0.73 14.67
N LYS A 219 21.32 -1.46 13.68
CA LYS A 219 21.90 -2.75 13.27
C LYS A 219 23.24 -2.55 12.57
N ILE A 220 23.38 -1.55 11.70
CA ILE A 220 24.66 -1.22 11.05
C ILE A 220 25.73 -0.86 12.08
N SER A 221 25.41 -0.04 13.09
CA SER A 221 26.39 0.35 14.12
C SER A 221 26.89 -0.84 14.93
N LYS A 222 26.00 -1.77 15.31
CA LYS A 222 26.34 -3.01 16.01
C LYS A 222 27.22 -3.96 15.19
N LEU A 223 27.08 -3.96 13.86
CA LEU A 223 27.93 -4.76 12.98
C LEU A 223 29.34 -4.16 12.89
N LYS A 224 29.45 -2.83 12.86
CA LYS A 224 30.74 -2.12 12.86
C LYS A 224 31.52 -2.32 14.16
N SER A 225 30.86 -2.42 15.31
CA SER A 225 31.54 -2.60 16.61
C SER A 225 32.06 -4.02 16.87
N LYS A 226 31.78 -4.98 15.97
CA LYS A 226 32.21 -6.39 16.08
C LYS A 226 33.45 -6.71 15.22
N HIS A 227 33.91 -5.73 14.45
CA HIS A 227 35.08 -5.81 13.57
C HIS A 227 36.05 -4.71 13.96
#